data_AF-A0A0W1LCD8-F1
#
_entry.id   AF-A0A0W1LCD8-F1
#
_cell.length_a   1.000
_cell.length_b   1.000
_cell.length_c   1.000
_cell.angle_alpha   90.00
_cell.angle_beta   90.00
_cell.angle_gamma   90.00
#
_symmetry.space_group_name_H-M   'P 1'
#
loop_
_entity.id
_entity.type
_entity.pdbx_description
1 polymer ?
#
loop_
_entity_poly.entity_id
_entity_poly.type
_entity_poly.pdbx_seq_one_letter_code
_entity_poly.pdbx_strand_id
1 'polypeptide(L)'
;MEVEITKELIKAIPVAALFGSIFTFIGVVYTNSQNKERMEQQHKFQMEEKRKEIYLQKAEELYDNLEVWNSEAFKTYHAMLEKTSLNVPNASISINNKIKTLTGLYFPQLEESVNSIFNSYFSFVSYYEMLFRNNVNVVFEDDEIHVLRSRVNAISRDIHLLKVQLRNEI
;
A
#
# COMPACT_ATOMS: atom_id res chain seq x y z
N MET A 1 75.37 21.34 32.42
CA MET A 1 74.84 22.01 31.22
C MET A 1 73.33 22.03 31.40
N GLU A 2 72.82 23.07 32.05
CA GLU A 2 71.39 23.21 32.33
C GLU A 2 70.76 23.95 31.16
N VAL A 3 69.75 23.34 30.54
CA VAL A 3 69.02 23.93 29.42
C VAL A 3 68.14 25.04 29.98
N GLU A 4 68.53 26.28 29.71
CA GLU A 4 67.77 27.48 30.04
C GLU A 4 66.52 27.52 29.13
N ILE A 5 65.39 27.01 29.63
CA ILE A 5 64.11 27.08 28.93
C ILE A 5 63.71 28.56 28.88
N THR A 6 63.89 29.18 27.73
CA THR A 6 63.57 30.59 27.48
C THR A 6 62.11 30.88 27.87
N LYS A 7 61.89 31.96 28.63
CA LYS A 7 60.57 32.44 29.12
C LYS A 7 59.49 32.55 28.03
N GLU A 8 59.88 32.60 26.75
CA GLU A 8 58.96 32.56 25.61
C GLU A 8 58.30 31.20 25.39
N LEU A 9 59.02 30.09 25.63
CA LEU A 9 58.49 28.74 25.48
C LEU A 9 57.37 28.46 26.51
N ILE A 10 57.53 28.96 27.74
CA ILE A 10 56.55 28.83 28.82
C ILE A 10 55.29 29.68 28.54
N LYS A 11 55.41 30.82 27.84
CA LYS A 11 54.27 31.64 27.41
C LYS A 11 53.52 31.06 26.20
N ALA A 12 54.17 30.24 25.39
CA ALA A 12 53.58 29.62 24.20
C ALA A 12 52.73 28.36 24.53
N ILE A 13 53.07 27.61 25.58
CA ILE A 13 52.37 26.38 26.00
C ILE A 13 50.86 26.60 26.27
N PRO A 14 50.43 27.65 27.01
CA PRO A 14 49.00 27.89 27.28
C PRO A 14 48.22 28.21 26.01
N VAL A 15 48.81 28.97 25.10
CA VAL A 15 48.18 29.41 23.84
C VAL A 15 48.00 28.22 22.90
N ALA A 16 49.03 27.38 22.74
CA ALA A 16 48.96 26.16 21.93
C ALA A 16 47.94 25.16 22.49
N ALA A 17 47.85 25.00 23.81
CA ALA A 17 46.85 24.15 24.46
C ALA A 17 45.43 24.68 24.27
N LEU A 18 45.24 26.02 24.28
CA LEU A 18 43.96 26.66 24.03
C LEU A 18 43.50 26.47 22.58
N PHE A 19 44.40 26.64 21.61
CA PHE A 19 44.08 26.36 20.20
C PHE A 19 43.80 24.89 19.97
N GLY A 20 44.59 23.99 20.58
CA GLY A 20 44.37 22.54 20.52
C GLY A 20 42.95 22.16 20.98
N SER A 21 42.51 22.65 22.14
CA SER A 21 41.15 22.35 22.65
C SER A 21 40.02 22.91 21.78
N ILE A 22 40.20 24.09 21.20
CA ILE A 22 39.23 24.69 20.24
C ILE A 22 39.12 23.82 18.98
N PHE A 23 40.24 23.39 18.39
CA PHE A 23 40.22 22.51 17.21
C PHE A 23 39.61 21.15 17.52
N THR A 24 39.90 20.57 18.68
CA THR A 24 39.26 19.30 19.10
C THR A 24 37.76 19.48 19.27
N PHE A 25 37.30 20.59 19.88
CA PHE A 25 35.88 20.90 20.02
C PHE A 25 35.18 21.07 18.67
N ILE A 26 35.76 21.83 17.74
CA ILE A 26 35.24 22.00 16.38
C ILE A 26 35.17 20.64 15.66
N GLY A 27 36.20 19.81 15.79
CA GLY A 27 36.23 18.46 15.21
C GLY A 27 35.13 17.56 15.77
N VAL A 28 34.89 17.58 17.09
CA VAL A 28 33.80 16.84 17.73
C VAL A 28 32.43 17.33 17.27
N VAL A 29 32.22 18.65 17.21
CA VAL A 29 30.95 19.25 16.74
C VAL A 29 30.68 18.89 15.29
N TYR A 30 31.68 18.99 14.41
CA TYR A 30 31.57 18.61 13.00
C TYR A 30 31.23 17.12 12.84
N THR A 31 31.89 16.26 13.60
CA THR A 31 31.64 14.80 13.56
C THR A 31 30.24 14.45 14.09
N ASN A 32 29.79 15.12 15.15
CA ASN A 32 28.42 14.95 15.66
C ASN A 32 27.36 15.42 14.65
N SER A 33 27.61 16.53 13.95
CA SER A 33 26.72 17.02 12.89
C SER A 33 26.61 16.02 11.73
N GLN A 34 27.75 15.50 11.26
CA GLN A 34 27.78 14.46 10.22
C GLN A 34 27.08 13.17 10.65
N ASN A 35 27.28 12.73 11.89
CA ASN A 35 26.62 11.53 12.41
C ASN A 35 25.12 11.72 12.55
N LYS A 36 24.66 12.92 12.94
CA LYS A 36 23.24 13.25 12.98
C LYS A 36 22.62 13.18 11.59
N GLU A 37 23.26 13.75 10.57
CA GLU A 37 22.79 13.68 9.19
C GLU A 37 22.72 12.22 8.68
N ARG A 38 23.74 11.41 8.96
CA ARG A 38 23.74 9.98 8.60
C ARG A 38 22.62 9.21 9.30
N MET A 39 22.38 9.50 10.57
CA MET A 39 21.29 8.88 11.35
C MET A 39 19.92 9.29 10.81
N GLU A 40 19.72 10.56 10.44
CA GLU A 40 18.49 11.05 9.83
C GLU A 40 18.26 10.42 8.45
N GLN A 41 19.31 10.26 7.63
CA GLN A 41 19.23 9.57 6.35
C GLN A 41 18.91 8.09 6.51
N GLN A 42 19.55 7.39 7.45
CA GLN A 42 19.24 5.99 7.76
C GLN A 42 17.80 5.82 8.25
N HIS A 43 17.33 6.71 9.12
CA HIS A 43 15.95 6.67 9.60
C HIS A 43 14.94 6.90 8.45
N LYS A 44 15.21 7.87 7.56
CA LYS A 44 14.36 8.10 6.38
C LYS A 44 14.29 6.87 5.48
N PHE A 45 15.43 6.25 5.21
CA PHE A 45 15.51 5.02 4.40
C PHE A 45 14.69 3.89 5.04
N GLN A 46 14.84 3.64 6.34
CA GLN A 46 14.07 2.63 7.06
C GLN A 46 12.55 2.91 7.04
N MET A 47 12.16 4.18 7.13
CA MET A 47 10.74 4.56 7.03
C MET A 47 10.19 4.35 5.63
N GLU A 48 11.00 4.54 4.60
CA GLU A 48 10.63 4.28 3.21
C GLU A 48 10.47 2.78 2.94
N GLU A 49 11.42 1.96 3.37
CA GLU A 49 11.32 0.48 3.27
C GLU A 49 10.07 -0.03 3.98
N LYS A 50 9.84 0.38 5.25
CA LYS A 50 8.62 0.00 6.00
C LYS A 50 7.35 0.43 5.28
N ARG A 51 7.35 1.60 4.65
CA ARG A 51 6.19 2.05 3.87
C ARG A 51 5.96 1.14 2.67
N LYS A 52 7.00 0.75 1.94
CA LYS A 52 6.89 -0.19 0.81
C LYS A 52 6.37 -1.56 1.25
N GLU A 53 6.86 -2.08 2.37
CA GLU A 53 6.35 -3.33 2.96
C GLU A 53 4.85 -3.26 3.30
N ILE A 54 4.40 -2.16 3.92
CA ILE A 54 2.97 -1.95 4.21
C ILE A 54 2.16 -1.93 2.91
N TYR A 55 2.64 -1.22 1.88
CA TYR A 55 1.96 -1.18 0.58
C TYR A 55 1.88 -2.56 -0.07
N LEU A 56 2.94 -3.36 0.01
CA LEU A 56 2.94 -4.73 -0.51
C LEU A 56 1.92 -5.61 0.22
N GLN A 57 1.87 -5.56 1.55
CA GLN A 57 0.89 -6.27 2.35
C GLN A 57 -0.55 -5.85 2.00
N LYS A 58 -0.78 -4.55 1.80
CA LYS A 58 -2.11 -4.04 1.43
C LYS A 58 -2.51 -4.43 0.01
N ALA A 59 -1.55 -4.58 -0.91
CA ALA A 59 -1.81 -5.08 -2.25
C ALA A 59 -2.16 -6.57 -2.24
N GLU A 60 -1.52 -7.36 -1.37
CA GLU A 60 -1.89 -8.75 -1.12
C GLU A 60 -3.30 -8.86 -0.54
N GLU A 61 -3.60 -8.09 0.50
CA GLU A 61 -4.93 -8.04 1.10
C GLU A 61 -6.01 -7.66 0.07
N LEU A 62 -5.75 -6.67 -0.79
CA LEU A 62 -6.68 -6.25 -1.84
C LEU A 62 -6.91 -7.37 -2.87
N TYR A 63 -5.85 -8.06 -3.30
CA TYR A 63 -5.94 -9.17 -4.24
C TYR A 63 -6.82 -10.30 -3.67
N ASP A 64 -6.55 -10.74 -2.45
CA ASP A 64 -7.25 -11.84 -1.81
C ASP A 64 -8.74 -11.51 -1.60
N ASN A 65 -9.06 -10.29 -1.15
CA ASN A 65 -10.44 -9.87 -0.99
C ASN A 65 -11.20 -9.80 -2.33
N LEU A 66 -10.55 -9.35 -3.40
CA LEU A 66 -11.15 -9.35 -4.75
C LEU A 66 -11.41 -10.76 -5.26
N GLU A 67 -10.52 -11.72 -4.99
CA GLU A 67 -10.70 -13.12 -5.38
C GLU A 67 -11.90 -13.75 -4.66
N VAL A 68 -12.00 -13.54 -3.34
CA VAL A 68 -13.14 -14.00 -2.54
C VAL A 68 -14.44 -13.36 -3.04
N TRP A 69 -14.46 -12.04 -3.24
CA TRP A 69 -15.63 -11.34 -3.75
C TRP A 69 -16.07 -11.87 -5.12
N ASN A 70 -15.13 -12.10 -6.04
CA ASN A 70 -15.42 -12.62 -7.37
C ASN A 70 -16.04 -14.01 -7.32
N SER A 71 -15.51 -14.88 -6.45
CA SER A 71 -16.05 -16.23 -6.23
C SER A 71 -17.47 -16.19 -5.68
N GLU A 72 -17.74 -15.31 -4.71
CA GLU A 72 -19.08 -15.14 -4.15
C GLU A 72 -20.07 -14.56 -5.17
N ALA A 73 -19.66 -13.52 -5.91
CA ALA A 73 -20.48 -12.90 -6.95
C ALA A 73 -20.90 -13.91 -8.02
N PHE A 74 -19.98 -14.78 -8.43
CA PHE A 74 -20.24 -15.81 -9.43
C PHE A 74 -21.15 -16.93 -8.90
N LYS A 75 -21.03 -17.30 -7.62
CA LYS A 75 -21.97 -18.25 -6.99
C LYS A 75 -23.38 -17.68 -6.91
N THR A 76 -23.52 -16.40 -6.57
CA THR A 76 -24.82 -15.72 -6.57
C THR A 76 -25.43 -15.68 -7.96
N TYR A 77 -24.63 -15.36 -8.99
CA TYR A 77 -25.07 -15.42 -10.38
C TYR A 77 -25.61 -16.81 -10.76
N HIS A 78 -24.86 -17.88 -10.49
CA HIS A 78 -25.32 -19.24 -10.78
C HIS A 78 -26.60 -19.62 -10.03
N ALA A 79 -26.73 -19.22 -8.76
CA ALA A 79 -27.96 -19.46 -8.01
C ALA A 79 -29.16 -18.71 -8.62
N MET A 80 -28.94 -17.53 -9.19
CA MET A 80 -29.97 -16.79 -9.92
C MET A 80 -30.34 -17.48 -11.24
N LEU A 81 -29.37 -18.01 -12.00
CA LEU A 81 -29.61 -18.81 -13.21
C LEU A 81 -30.50 -20.03 -12.92
N GLU A 82 -30.16 -20.74 -11.85
CA GLU A 82 -30.86 -21.96 -11.45
C GLU A 82 -32.20 -21.68 -10.74
N LYS A 83 -32.54 -20.39 -10.52
CA LYS A 83 -33.72 -19.96 -9.75
C LYS A 83 -33.76 -20.52 -8.33
N THR A 84 -32.61 -20.85 -7.76
CA THR A 84 -32.50 -21.55 -6.46
C THR A 84 -32.39 -20.60 -5.28
N SER A 85 -31.90 -19.37 -5.46
CA SER A 85 -31.82 -18.36 -4.38
C SER A 85 -31.60 -16.94 -4.92
N LEU A 86 -32.20 -15.95 -4.27
CA LEU A 86 -31.99 -14.51 -4.52
C LEU A 86 -31.10 -13.83 -3.48
N ASN A 87 -30.58 -14.56 -2.49
CA ASN A 87 -29.83 -13.91 -1.43
C ASN A 87 -28.44 -13.49 -1.92
N VAL A 88 -28.24 -12.19 -2.08
CA VAL A 88 -26.89 -11.58 -2.06
C VAL A 88 -26.28 -11.91 -0.70
N PRO A 89 -25.17 -12.66 -0.62
CA PRO A 89 -24.58 -13.00 0.66
C PRO A 89 -24.19 -11.73 1.40
N ASN A 90 -24.60 -11.55 2.67
CA ASN A 90 -24.11 -10.45 3.51
C ASN A 90 -22.57 -10.38 3.58
N ALA A 91 -21.89 -11.50 3.33
CA ALA A 91 -20.44 -11.59 3.19
C ALA A 91 -19.89 -10.63 2.11
N SER A 92 -20.61 -10.47 0.99
CA SER A 92 -20.17 -9.66 -0.14
C SER A 92 -20.19 -8.15 0.17
N ILE A 93 -21.05 -7.68 1.09
CA ILE A 93 -21.08 -6.27 1.53
C ILE A 93 -19.86 -5.94 2.39
N SER A 94 -19.50 -6.83 3.33
CA SER A 94 -18.34 -6.62 4.20
C SER A 94 -17.02 -6.60 3.41
N ILE A 95 -16.89 -7.50 2.44
CA ILE A 95 -15.73 -7.59 1.56
C ILE A 95 -15.66 -6.37 0.64
N ASN A 96 -16.80 -5.91 0.13
CA ASN A 96 -16.86 -4.70 -0.69
C ASN A 96 -16.35 -3.47 0.05
N ASN A 97 -16.77 -3.25 1.30
CA ASN A 97 -16.28 -2.14 2.10
C ASN A 97 -14.76 -2.22 2.36
N LYS A 98 -14.23 -3.42 2.59
CA LYS A 98 -12.77 -3.64 2.72
C LYS A 98 -12.04 -3.28 1.44
N ILE A 99 -12.52 -3.76 0.30
CA ILE A 99 -11.94 -3.45 -1.02
C ILE A 99 -11.98 -1.94 -1.28
N LYS A 100 -13.12 -1.28 -1.07
CA LYS A 100 -13.25 0.18 -1.22
C LYS A 100 -12.31 0.96 -0.32
N THR A 101 -12.14 0.51 0.93
CA THR A 101 -11.23 1.15 1.88
C THR A 101 -9.78 1.00 1.44
N LEU A 102 -9.39 -0.20 0.99
CA LEU A 102 -8.04 -0.46 0.49
C LEU A 102 -7.73 0.35 -0.77
N THR A 103 -8.67 0.43 -1.71
CA THR A 103 -8.50 1.25 -2.92
C THR A 103 -8.46 2.73 -2.58
N GLY A 104 -9.36 3.25 -1.75
CA GLY A 104 -9.38 4.67 -1.41
C GLY A 104 -8.13 5.15 -0.64
N LEU A 105 -7.57 4.30 0.23
CA LEU A 105 -6.44 4.70 1.08
C LEU A 105 -5.06 4.36 0.50
N TYR A 106 -4.92 3.24 -0.20
CA TYR A 106 -3.62 2.71 -0.62
C TYR A 106 -3.47 2.60 -2.15
N PHE A 107 -4.57 2.46 -2.89
CA PHE A 107 -4.54 2.28 -4.36
C PHE A 107 -5.59 3.15 -5.06
N PRO A 108 -5.58 4.49 -4.87
CA PRO A 108 -6.63 5.38 -5.36
C PRO A 108 -6.78 5.32 -6.88
N GLN A 109 -5.71 4.98 -7.61
CA GLN A 109 -5.74 4.75 -9.05
C GLN A 109 -6.65 3.59 -9.49
N LEU A 110 -7.02 2.69 -8.59
CA LEU A 110 -7.91 1.55 -8.86
C LEU A 110 -9.36 1.81 -8.40
N GLU A 111 -9.61 2.88 -7.65
CA GLU A 111 -10.88 3.11 -6.98
C GLU A 111 -12.05 3.25 -7.96
N GLU A 112 -11.88 4.01 -9.04
CA GLU A 112 -12.93 4.20 -10.04
C GLU A 112 -13.29 2.87 -10.73
N SER A 113 -12.28 2.11 -11.15
CA SER A 113 -12.46 0.80 -11.79
C SER A 113 -13.19 -0.19 -10.87
N VAL A 114 -12.81 -0.24 -9.59
CA VAL A 114 -13.45 -1.09 -8.59
C VAL A 114 -14.90 -0.65 -8.33
N ASN A 115 -15.15 0.65 -8.15
CA ASN A 115 -16.49 1.18 -7.96
C ASN A 115 -17.41 0.88 -9.15
N SER A 116 -16.88 0.99 -10.37
CA SER A 116 -17.61 0.65 -11.61
C SER A 116 -18.03 -0.82 -11.65
N ILE A 117 -17.14 -1.74 -11.27
CA ILE A 117 -17.45 -3.18 -11.17
C ILE A 117 -18.55 -3.44 -10.14
N PHE A 118 -18.43 -2.85 -8.95
CA PHE A 118 -19.40 -3.06 -7.89
C PHE A 118 -20.77 -2.49 -8.24
N ASN A 119 -20.82 -1.30 -8.82
CA ASN A 119 -22.08 -0.71 -9.27
C ASN A 119 -22.73 -1.57 -10.35
N SER A 120 -21.94 -2.02 -11.34
CA SER A 120 -22.43 -2.92 -12.40
C SER A 120 -23.00 -4.22 -11.82
N TYR A 121 -22.30 -4.85 -10.88
CA TYR A 121 -22.76 -6.07 -10.22
C TYR A 121 -24.05 -5.86 -9.39
N PHE A 122 -24.12 -4.81 -8.57
CA PHE A 122 -25.33 -4.57 -7.76
C PHE A 122 -26.53 -4.14 -8.61
N SER A 123 -26.31 -3.38 -9.69
CA SER A 123 -27.37 -3.06 -10.65
C SER A 123 -27.88 -4.32 -11.35
N PHE A 124 -26.97 -5.21 -11.77
CA PHE A 124 -27.31 -6.52 -12.32
C PHE A 124 -28.19 -7.31 -11.32
N VAL A 125 -27.68 -7.56 -10.11
CA VAL A 125 -28.40 -8.30 -9.07
C VAL A 125 -29.79 -7.70 -8.81
N SER A 126 -29.89 -6.38 -8.66
CA SER A 126 -31.16 -5.70 -8.38
C SER A 126 -32.17 -5.86 -9.51
N TYR A 127 -31.71 -5.77 -10.76
CA TYR A 127 -32.54 -5.97 -11.94
C TYR A 127 -33.11 -7.40 -11.99
N TYR A 128 -32.27 -8.41 -11.75
CA TYR A 128 -32.71 -9.81 -11.77
C TYR A 128 -33.59 -10.18 -10.58
N GLU A 129 -33.32 -9.63 -9.39
CA GLU A 129 -34.25 -9.74 -8.25
C GLU A 129 -35.64 -9.21 -8.60
N MET A 130 -35.72 -8.05 -9.26
CA MET A 130 -37.00 -7.47 -9.70
C MET A 130 -37.71 -8.40 -10.68
N LEU A 131 -37.01 -8.94 -11.69
CA LEU A 131 -37.61 -9.84 -12.67
C LEU A 131 -38.13 -11.13 -12.03
N PHE A 132 -37.36 -11.70 -11.09
CA PHE A 132 -37.75 -12.90 -10.35
C PHE A 132 -39.00 -12.66 -9.50
N ARG A 133 -39.06 -11.55 -8.75
CA ARG A 133 -40.24 -11.19 -7.94
C ARG A 133 -41.51 -11.00 -8.78
N ASN A 134 -41.36 -10.63 -10.05
CA ASN A 134 -42.47 -10.43 -10.97
C ASN A 134 -42.79 -11.67 -11.84
N ASN A 135 -42.21 -12.84 -11.54
CA ASN A 135 -42.39 -14.08 -12.31
C ASN A 135 -42.11 -13.93 -13.82
N VAL A 136 -41.22 -13.00 -14.19
CA VAL A 136 -40.80 -12.84 -15.58
C VAL A 136 -39.86 -14.00 -15.92
N ASN A 137 -40.16 -14.72 -17.00
CA ASN A 137 -39.22 -15.70 -17.52
C ASN A 137 -38.07 -14.96 -18.21
N VAL A 138 -36.93 -14.92 -17.52
CA VAL A 138 -35.71 -14.32 -18.05
C VAL A 138 -34.90 -15.40 -18.75
N VAL A 139 -34.53 -15.15 -20.00
CA VAL A 139 -33.47 -15.89 -20.68
C VAL A 139 -32.18 -15.17 -20.33
N PHE A 140 -31.27 -15.88 -19.67
CA PHE A 140 -30.00 -15.30 -19.26
C PHE A 140 -29.03 -15.34 -20.43
N GLU A 141 -28.49 -14.18 -20.80
CA GLU A 141 -27.36 -14.10 -21.70
C GLU A 141 -26.08 -14.15 -20.84
N ASP A 142 -25.18 -15.09 -21.15
CA ASP A 142 -23.90 -15.27 -20.43
C ASP A 142 -22.97 -14.05 -20.56
N ASP A 143 -23.27 -13.13 -21.49
CA ASP A 143 -22.38 -12.03 -21.88
C ASP A 143 -22.12 -11.02 -20.74
N GLU A 144 -23.12 -10.70 -19.92
CA GLU A 144 -22.97 -9.70 -18.85
C GLU A 144 -22.03 -10.16 -17.73
N ILE A 145 -22.10 -11.44 -17.35
CA ILE A 145 -21.21 -12.00 -16.32
C ILE A 145 -19.80 -12.22 -16.86
N HIS A 146 -19.65 -12.53 -18.15
CA HIS A 146 -18.36 -12.60 -18.82
C HIS A 146 -17.65 -11.25 -18.83
N VAL A 147 -18.37 -10.17 -19.10
CA VAL A 147 -17.85 -8.80 -19.02
C VAL A 147 -17.41 -8.46 -17.60
N LEU A 148 -18.23 -8.78 -16.58
CA LEU A 148 -17.88 -8.55 -15.18
C LEU A 148 -16.61 -9.31 -14.79
N ARG A 149 -16.54 -10.61 -15.10
CA ARG A 149 -15.39 -11.47 -14.81
C ARG A 149 -14.13 -10.98 -15.52
N SER A 150 -14.25 -10.52 -16.77
CA SER A 150 -13.13 -9.95 -17.51
C SER A 150 -12.60 -8.69 -16.84
N ARG A 151 -13.47 -7.80 -16.36
CA ARG A 151 -13.07 -6.57 -15.65
C ARG A 151 -12.39 -6.88 -14.32
N VAL A 152 -12.91 -7.83 -13.54
CA VAL A 152 -12.27 -8.26 -12.29
C VAL A 152 -10.88 -8.83 -12.56
N ASN A 153 -10.75 -9.70 -13.56
CA ASN A 153 -9.45 -10.28 -13.94
C ASN A 153 -8.44 -9.22 -14.39
N ALA A 154 -8.89 -8.15 -15.05
CA ALA A 154 -8.03 -7.02 -15.41
C ALA A 154 -7.50 -6.31 -14.16
N ILE A 155 -8.38 -5.97 -13.19
CA ILE A 155 -7.94 -5.35 -11.93
C ILE A 155 -7.02 -6.28 -11.13
N SER A 156 -7.33 -7.57 -11.05
CA SER A 156 -6.46 -8.55 -10.39
C SER A 156 -5.07 -8.61 -11.03
N ARG A 157 -4.98 -8.48 -12.36
CA ARG A 157 -3.71 -8.40 -13.07
C ARG A 157 -2.97 -7.10 -12.75
N ASP A 158 -3.66 -5.97 -12.73
CA ASP A 158 -3.06 -4.67 -12.40
C ASP A 158 -2.50 -4.67 -10.98
N ILE A 159 -3.23 -5.24 -10.01
CA ILE A 159 -2.75 -5.44 -8.63
C ILE A 159 -1.54 -6.37 -8.61
N HIS A 160 -1.56 -7.45 -9.39
CA HIS A 160 -0.41 -8.36 -9.48
C HIS A 160 0.84 -7.65 -10.02
N LEU A 161 0.70 -6.83 -11.07
CA LEU A 161 1.80 -6.04 -11.62
C LEU A 161 2.34 -5.03 -10.60
N LEU A 162 1.45 -4.34 -9.87
CA LEU A 162 1.80 -3.46 -8.76
C LEU A 162 2.60 -4.19 -7.67
N LYS A 163 2.19 -5.41 -7.29
CA LYS A 163 2.93 -6.24 -6.33
C LYS A 163 4.34 -6.57 -6.83
N VAL A 164 4.48 -6.93 -8.10
CA VAL A 164 5.79 -7.24 -8.70
C VAL A 164 6.68 -6.01 -8.71
N GLN A 165 6.15 -4.84 -9.10
CA GLN A 165 6.89 -3.57 -9.07
C GLN A 165 7.37 -3.24 -7.65
N LEU A 166 6.47 -3.28 -6.66
CA LEU A 166 6.81 -3.00 -5.26
C LEU A 166 7.88 -3.95 -4.71
N ARG A 167 7.86 -5.23 -5.09
CA ARG A 167 8.89 -6.21 -4.69
C ARG A 167 10.26 -5.96 -5.33
N ASN A 168 10.31 -5.39 -6.53
CA ASN A 168 11.57 -5.08 -7.21
C ASN A 168 12.22 -3.78 -6.70
N GLU A 169 11.48 -2.97 -5.95
CA GLU A 169 11.93 -1.69 -5.40
C GLU A 169 12.35 -1.78 -3.91
N ILE A 170 12.22 -2.95 -3.29
CA ILE A 170 12.72 -3.31 -1.95
C ILE A 170 14.01 -4.11 -2.13
#